data_AF-A0A957R5V0-F1
#
_entry.id   AF-A0A957R5V0-F1
#
_cell.length_a   1.000
_cell.length_b   1.000
_cell.length_c   1.000
_cell.angle_alpha   90.00
_cell.angle_beta   90.00
_cell.angle_gamma   90.00
#
_symmetry.space_group_name_H-M   'P 1'
#
loop_
_entity.id
_entity.type
_entity.pdbx_description
1 polymer ?
#
loop_
_entity_poly.entity_id
_entity_poly.type
_entity_poly.pdbx_seq_one_letter_code
_entity_poly.pdbx_strand_id
1 'polypeptide(L)'
;MSDLTTLGTLHDFMPDIPGATAVIDEIRQQELYETTVLDRVHILDYTVYHDALGQLIIEMAIAIEGETKLSLPSLPFISLELGASIPGYTFARFYLLIGEVSFLVVHDLLLTLTIEQPLLKGFDLETEQITDEPFRFEVEAIFHFNSELELAIDLYNFTIPPFAIGDTGLVLALEDARLDLGGKALSESLTNLLDEPEFNGIYAESALLYWLPQLQLPYAPFKGFRLRFQDIAINEDGVSFEYDLNWVVAFEQGRFLPITELYAYLFDDLFGVAVERAYGRVTTNIPDQIGLEGYLHLPHWQQIVAIHFYLEGDWEEDEWLTGLNLSQAGDQPLRLELGSPDYTLLLDNLALAGELSDDHFALAGSLRFQLQFPNFNYSLGACATAYYHSATETRFDFNLIDLPLGSVVLEAATLQVITGLDETGHMALQTFFVETVFTWATLREDFLVLEL
;
A
#
# COMPACT_ATOMS: atom_id res chain seq x y z
N MET A 1 19.78 -16.10 34.11
CA MET A 1 19.22 -17.45 34.10
C MET A 1 18.53 -17.67 35.43
N SER A 2 17.21 -17.51 35.45
CA SER A 2 16.35 -17.93 36.57
C SER A 2 16.26 -19.45 36.53
N ASP A 3 16.51 -20.12 37.65
CA ASP A 3 16.37 -21.58 37.75
C ASP A 3 14.91 -21.97 37.44
N LEU A 4 14.69 -22.55 36.26
CA LEU A 4 13.42 -23.11 35.86
C LEU A 4 13.11 -24.29 36.80
N THR A 5 12.04 -24.20 37.59
CA THR A 5 11.63 -25.32 38.45
C THR A 5 10.86 -26.33 37.61
N THR A 6 11.42 -27.51 37.39
CA THR A 6 10.82 -28.59 36.58
C THR A 6 10.60 -29.83 37.45
N LEU A 7 9.58 -30.63 37.12
CA LEU A 7 9.33 -31.95 37.71
C LEU A 7 10.23 -33.03 37.11
N GLY A 8 10.79 -32.77 35.93
CA GLY A 8 11.64 -33.69 35.17
C GLY A 8 11.51 -33.41 33.66
N THR A 9 12.22 -34.18 32.84
CA THR A 9 11.95 -34.21 31.40
C THR A 9 10.72 -35.08 31.12
N LEU A 10 10.09 -34.90 29.96
CA LEU A 10 9.01 -35.76 29.48
C LEU A 10 9.51 -37.20 29.41
N HIS A 11 10.76 -37.41 28.98
CA HIS A 11 11.39 -38.73 28.98
C HIS A 11 11.34 -39.42 30.35
N ASP A 12 11.73 -38.70 31.41
CA ASP A 12 11.76 -39.22 32.78
C ASP A 12 10.35 -39.52 33.32
N PHE A 13 9.35 -38.76 32.87
CA PHE A 13 7.97 -38.82 33.36
C PHE A 13 7.08 -39.81 32.62
N MET A 14 7.42 -40.16 31.39
CA MET A 14 6.61 -41.06 30.56
C MET A 14 6.29 -42.42 31.21
N PRO A 15 7.16 -43.08 32.00
CA PRO A 15 6.81 -44.32 32.69
C PRO A 15 5.62 -44.19 33.67
N ASP A 16 5.38 -42.99 34.18
CA ASP A 16 4.31 -42.70 35.15
C ASP A 16 2.99 -42.30 34.48
N ILE A 17 3.00 -42.09 33.16
CA ILE A 17 1.81 -41.78 32.35
C ILE A 17 1.13 -43.09 31.92
N PRO A 18 -0.15 -43.33 32.26
CA PRO A 18 -0.86 -44.55 31.86
C PRO A 18 -0.85 -44.77 30.34
N GLY A 19 -0.32 -45.91 29.89
CA GLY A 19 -0.27 -46.29 28.47
C GLY A 19 0.94 -45.75 27.68
N ALA A 20 1.70 -44.81 28.23
CA ALA A 20 2.81 -44.16 27.55
C ALA A 20 4.00 -45.08 27.22
N THR A 21 4.20 -46.16 27.98
CA THR A 21 5.30 -47.11 27.71
C THR A 21 5.12 -47.82 26.36
N ALA A 22 3.87 -48.16 26.00
CA ALA A 22 3.57 -48.79 24.72
C ALA A 22 3.80 -47.82 23.54
N VAL A 23 3.45 -46.54 23.73
CA VAL A 23 3.66 -45.48 22.72
C VAL A 23 5.14 -45.24 22.49
N ILE A 24 5.98 -45.22 23.54
CA ILE A 24 7.44 -45.08 23.38
C ILE A 24 8.03 -46.24 22.60
N ASP A 25 7.61 -47.47 22.90
CA ASP A 25 8.13 -48.65 22.22
C ASP A 25 7.75 -48.65 20.74
N GLU A 26 6.58 -48.10 20.39
CA GLU A 26 6.12 -47.92 19.02
C GLU A 26 6.88 -46.79 18.29
N ILE A 27 7.06 -45.62 18.92
CA ILE A 27 7.86 -44.51 18.38
C ILE A 27 9.31 -44.95 18.11
N ARG A 28 9.91 -45.72 19.04
CA ARG A 28 11.27 -46.27 18.89
C ARG A 28 11.37 -47.27 17.74
N GLN A 29 10.33 -48.06 17.50
CA GLN A 29 10.31 -49.06 16.44
C GLN A 29 10.14 -48.46 15.05
N GLN A 30 9.52 -47.29 14.93
CA GLN A 30 9.29 -46.64 13.64
C GLN A 30 10.49 -45.80 13.16
N GLU A 31 11.61 -45.73 13.91
CA GLU A 31 12.77 -44.87 13.63
C GLU A 31 12.41 -43.37 13.44
N LEU A 32 11.19 -42.97 13.79
CA LEU A 32 10.63 -41.65 13.51
C LEU A 32 11.18 -40.53 14.41
N TYR A 33 11.87 -40.87 15.50
CA TYR A 33 12.34 -39.90 16.49
C TYR A 33 13.70 -40.26 17.09
N GLU A 34 14.62 -39.30 17.10
CA GLU A 34 15.71 -39.30 18.06
C GLU A 34 15.11 -39.06 19.47
N THR A 35 15.46 -39.91 20.43
CA THR A 35 15.03 -39.80 21.85
C THR A 35 15.40 -38.45 22.49
N THR A 36 16.31 -37.71 21.86
CA THR A 36 16.80 -36.38 22.24
C THR A 36 15.72 -35.29 22.25
N VAL A 37 14.60 -35.47 21.52
CA VAL A 37 13.51 -34.48 21.52
C VAL A 37 12.71 -34.52 22.84
N LEU A 38 12.51 -35.71 23.42
CA LEU A 38 11.80 -35.87 24.70
C LEU A 38 12.61 -35.32 25.88
N ASP A 39 13.93 -35.31 25.76
CA ASP A 39 14.85 -34.74 26.77
C ASP A 39 14.80 -33.22 26.80
N ARG A 40 14.40 -32.58 25.69
CA ARG A 40 14.22 -31.13 25.57
C ARG A 40 12.89 -30.64 26.11
N VAL A 41 11.94 -31.52 26.40
CA VAL A 41 10.62 -31.16 26.92
C VAL A 41 10.62 -31.33 28.43
N HIS A 42 10.54 -30.24 29.19
CA HIS A 42 10.44 -30.25 30.64
C HIS A 42 9.00 -30.14 31.10
N ILE A 43 8.59 -30.98 32.05
CA ILE A 43 7.27 -30.88 32.68
C ILE A 43 7.39 -29.95 33.89
N LEU A 44 6.50 -28.97 33.97
CA LEU A 44 6.44 -28.00 35.05
C LEU A 44 5.32 -28.35 36.03
N ASP A 45 4.19 -28.83 35.51
CA ASP A 45 3.04 -29.25 36.27
C ASP A 45 2.24 -30.29 35.46
N TYR A 46 1.51 -31.16 36.15
CA TYR A 46 0.59 -32.09 35.50
C TYR A 46 -0.57 -32.49 36.42
N THR A 47 -1.74 -32.72 35.83
CA THR A 47 -2.93 -33.23 36.51
C THR A 47 -3.56 -34.35 35.70
N VAL A 48 -3.93 -35.44 36.37
CA VAL A 48 -4.60 -36.60 35.76
C VAL A 48 -5.91 -36.86 36.49
N TYR A 49 -7.01 -36.92 35.76
CA TYR A 49 -8.33 -37.18 36.32
C TYR A 49 -9.25 -37.84 35.30
N HIS A 50 -10.42 -38.31 35.76
CA HIS A 50 -11.47 -38.80 34.87
C HIS A 50 -12.60 -37.79 34.79
N ASP A 51 -13.14 -37.60 33.59
CA ASP A 51 -14.29 -36.73 33.36
C ASP A 51 -15.61 -37.42 33.80
N ALA A 52 -16.74 -36.73 33.60
CA ALA A 52 -18.06 -37.27 33.97
C ALA A 52 -18.48 -38.50 33.13
N LEU A 53 -17.86 -38.71 31.98
CA LEU A 53 -18.08 -39.85 31.08
C LEU A 53 -17.09 -41.00 31.32
N GLY A 54 -16.15 -40.84 32.27
CA GLY A 54 -15.12 -41.82 32.58
C GLY A 54 -13.94 -41.81 31.61
N GLN A 55 -13.77 -40.76 30.82
CA GLN A 55 -12.63 -40.52 29.94
C GLN A 55 -11.46 -40.01 30.76
N LEU A 56 -10.24 -40.44 30.41
CA LEU A 56 -9.02 -40.01 31.09
C LEU A 56 -8.57 -38.66 30.51
N ILE A 57 -8.40 -37.67 31.36
CA ILE A 57 -7.86 -36.35 31.01
C ILE A 57 -6.49 -36.19 31.64
N ILE A 58 -5.53 -35.73 30.84
CA ILE A 58 -4.19 -35.38 31.25
C ILE A 58 -3.92 -33.93 30.83
N GLU A 59 -3.75 -33.06 31.82
CA GLU A 59 -3.35 -31.66 31.64
C GLU A 59 -1.88 -31.52 32.04
N MET A 60 -1.06 -30.89 31.20
CA MET A 60 0.37 -30.68 31.49
C MET A 60 0.79 -29.26 31.14
N ALA A 61 1.60 -28.63 31.97
CA ALA A 61 2.34 -27.44 31.62
C ALA A 61 3.78 -27.85 31.30
N ILE A 62 4.28 -27.50 30.12
CA ILE A 62 5.63 -27.86 29.70
C ILE A 62 6.47 -26.64 29.32
N ALA A 63 7.79 -26.83 29.33
CA ALA A 63 8.77 -25.95 28.71
C ALA A 63 9.60 -26.74 27.70
N ILE A 64 9.63 -26.30 26.45
CA ILE A 64 10.42 -26.91 25.37
C ILE A 64 11.72 -26.12 25.24
N GLU A 65 12.86 -26.80 25.40
CA GLU A 65 14.19 -26.20 25.27
C GLU A 65 14.56 -26.00 23.79
N GLY A 66 15.03 -24.80 23.45
CA GLY A 66 15.51 -24.41 22.13
C GLY A 66 14.42 -24.04 21.13
N GLU A 67 14.83 -23.60 19.95
CA GLU A 67 13.92 -23.23 18.86
C GLU A 67 13.36 -24.50 18.18
N THR A 68 12.07 -24.48 17.86
CA THR A 68 11.39 -25.55 17.12
C THR A 68 10.73 -24.95 15.89
N LYS A 69 11.22 -25.33 14.71
CA LYS A 69 10.65 -24.93 13.43
C LYS A 69 9.72 -26.01 12.91
N LEU A 70 8.53 -25.60 12.48
CA LEU A 70 7.49 -26.41 11.90
C LEU A 70 7.28 -25.92 10.47
N SER A 71 7.50 -26.80 9.50
CA SER A 71 7.15 -26.55 8.09
C SER A 71 5.74 -27.06 7.83
N LEU A 72 4.92 -26.27 7.14
CA LEU A 72 3.61 -26.69 6.67
C LEU A 72 3.73 -27.17 5.21
N PRO A 73 3.62 -28.48 4.92
CA PRO A 73 3.84 -28.98 3.56
C PRO A 73 2.89 -28.39 2.51
N SER A 74 1.69 -27.98 2.91
CA SER A 74 0.71 -27.33 2.04
C SER A 74 0.98 -25.84 1.80
N LEU A 75 1.85 -25.21 2.61
CA LEU A 75 2.20 -23.80 2.53
C LEU A 75 3.73 -23.65 2.59
N PRO A 76 4.45 -24.01 1.52
CA PRO A 76 5.91 -24.04 1.52
C PRO A 76 6.56 -22.66 1.74
N PHE A 77 5.83 -21.58 1.46
CA PHE A 77 6.26 -20.21 1.67
C PHE A 77 6.02 -19.70 3.12
N ILE A 78 5.45 -20.52 4.01
CA ILE A 78 5.25 -20.15 5.41
C ILE A 78 6.07 -21.07 6.30
N SER A 79 6.93 -20.46 7.11
CA SER A 79 7.67 -21.13 8.17
C SER A 79 7.09 -20.73 9.52
N LEU A 80 6.76 -21.71 10.36
CA LEU A 80 6.29 -21.50 11.72
C LEU A 80 7.42 -21.82 12.69
N GLU A 81 7.75 -20.90 13.58
CA GLU A 81 8.68 -21.15 14.67
C GLU A 81 7.95 -21.01 16.01
N LEU A 82 8.10 -21.98 16.90
CA LEU A 82 7.60 -21.85 18.27
C LEU A 82 8.37 -20.72 18.96
N GLY A 83 7.68 -19.61 19.23
CA GLY A 83 8.25 -18.44 19.88
C GLY A 83 8.75 -18.77 21.28
N ALA A 84 9.93 -18.25 21.64
CA ALA A 84 10.51 -18.45 22.96
C ALA A 84 9.86 -17.49 23.96
N SER A 85 9.06 -17.99 24.90
CA SER A 85 8.45 -17.12 25.92
C SER A 85 9.49 -16.59 26.93
N ILE A 86 10.63 -17.25 27.04
CA ILE A 86 11.87 -16.71 27.64
C ILE A 86 13.07 -17.16 26.80
N PRO A 87 14.25 -16.50 26.88
CA PRO A 87 15.43 -16.94 26.14
C PRO A 87 15.74 -18.43 26.37
N GLY A 88 15.66 -19.21 25.28
CA GLY A 88 15.96 -20.65 25.27
C GLY A 88 14.81 -21.59 25.61
N TYR A 89 13.62 -21.11 25.98
CA TYR A 89 12.47 -21.96 26.29
C TYR A 89 11.14 -21.43 25.76
N THR A 90 10.32 -22.34 25.21
CA THR A 90 8.91 -22.09 24.88
C THR A 90 8.01 -22.79 25.88
N PHE A 91 7.11 -22.04 26.52
CA PHE A 91 6.09 -22.62 27.40
C PHE A 91 4.83 -22.94 26.63
N ALA A 92 4.21 -24.06 26.96
CA ALA A 92 2.96 -24.49 26.35
C ALA A 92 2.13 -25.32 27.33
N ARG A 93 0.82 -25.35 27.12
CA ARG A 93 -0.10 -26.19 27.90
C ARG A 93 -0.67 -27.29 27.03
N PHE A 94 -0.63 -28.51 27.54
CA PHE A 94 -1.09 -29.70 26.86
C PHE A 94 -2.34 -30.20 27.55
N TYR A 95 -3.35 -30.52 26.74
CA TYR A 95 -4.57 -31.16 27.17
C TYR A 95 -4.75 -32.42 26.31
N LEU A 96 -4.65 -33.58 26.94
CA LEU A 96 -4.82 -34.88 26.29
C LEU A 96 -6.07 -35.57 26.85
N LEU A 97 -7.02 -35.85 25.97
CA LEU A 97 -8.19 -36.67 26.29
C LEU A 97 -8.00 -38.08 25.70
N ILE A 98 -8.18 -39.10 26.54
CA ILE A 98 -8.10 -40.51 26.14
C ILE A 98 -9.45 -41.18 26.43
N GLY A 99 -10.08 -41.71 25.38
CA GLY A 99 -11.40 -42.35 25.43
C GLY A 99 -11.73 -43.06 24.12
N GLU A 100 -13.02 -43.15 23.76
CA GLU A 100 -13.45 -43.66 22.44
C GLU A 100 -12.92 -42.78 21.29
N VAL A 101 -12.84 -41.47 21.52
CA VAL A 101 -12.15 -40.50 20.67
C VAL A 101 -11.03 -39.90 21.51
N SER A 102 -9.81 -39.98 21.01
CA SER A 102 -8.65 -39.37 21.67
C SER A 102 -8.21 -38.15 20.88
N PHE A 103 -7.89 -37.06 21.57
CA PHE A 103 -7.36 -35.87 20.95
C PHE A 103 -6.37 -35.18 21.89
N LEU A 104 -5.37 -34.53 21.28
CA LEU A 104 -4.39 -33.70 21.96
C LEU A 104 -4.62 -32.24 21.55
N VAL A 105 -4.66 -31.36 22.53
CA VAL A 105 -4.71 -29.91 22.31
C VAL A 105 -3.50 -29.27 22.96
N VAL A 106 -2.84 -28.37 22.23
CA VAL A 106 -1.73 -27.57 22.72
C VAL A 106 -2.16 -26.11 22.72
N HIS A 107 -2.28 -25.53 23.92
CA HIS A 107 -2.72 -24.16 24.17
C HIS A 107 -1.55 -23.22 24.45
N ASP A 108 -1.87 -21.92 24.36
CA ASP A 108 -1.00 -20.80 24.71
C ASP A 108 0.31 -20.80 23.90
N LEU A 109 0.23 -21.22 22.63
CA LEU A 109 1.38 -21.20 21.72
C LEU A 109 1.56 -19.80 21.16
N LEU A 110 2.74 -19.23 21.35
CA LEU A 110 3.20 -18.09 20.57
C LEU A 110 4.00 -18.63 19.39
N LEU A 111 3.57 -18.32 18.17
CA LEU A 111 4.26 -18.72 16.94
C LEU A 111 4.84 -17.49 16.28
N THR A 112 6.09 -17.56 15.86
CA THR A 112 6.66 -16.62 14.90
C THR A 112 6.40 -17.17 13.50
N LEU A 113 5.55 -16.50 12.74
CA LEU A 113 5.37 -16.75 11.31
C LEU A 113 6.45 -16.01 10.54
N THR A 114 7.06 -16.70 9.58
CA THR A 114 7.90 -16.08 8.55
C THR A 114 7.26 -16.36 7.20
N ILE A 115 7.02 -15.31 6.42
CA ILE A 115 6.56 -15.41 5.03
C ILE A 115 7.80 -15.34 4.14
N GLU A 116 8.14 -16.47 3.51
CA GLU A 116 9.29 -16.64 2.62
C GLU A 116 8.96 -16.18 1.19
N GLN A 117 8.52 -14.93 1.05
CA GLN A 117 8.22 -14.30 -0.24
C GLN A 117 9.18 -13.09 -0.45
N PRO A 118 10.05 -13.10 -1.47
CA PRO A 118 11.13 -12.10 -1.63
C PRO A 118 10.67 -10.63 -1.83
N LEU A 119 9.50 -10.43 -2.41
CA LEU A 119 8.87 -9.14 -2.63
C LEU A 119 8.11 -8.64 -1.39
N LEU A 120 7.71 -9.52 -0.47
CA LEU A 120 7.04 -9.08 0.76
C LEU A 120 8.06 -8.74 1.83
N LYS A 121 8.19 -7.45 2.11
CA LYS A 121 9.16 -6.93 3.07
C LYS A 121 8.42 -6.25 4.22
N GLY A 122 8.90 -6.40 5.46
CA GLY A 122 8.32 -5.67 6.59
C GLY A 122 8.40 -4.15 6.40
N PHE A 123 7.39 -3.42 6.87
CA PHE A 123 7.37 -1.96 6.79
C PHE A 123 7.17 -1.33 8.18
N ASP A 124 8.06 -0.42 8.56
CA ASP A 124 7.93 0.35 9.79
C ASP A 124 7.19 1.66 9.50
N LEU A 125 5.95 1.77 10.01
CA LEU A 125 5.10 2.95 9.86
C LEU A 125 5.66 4.19 10.57
N GLU A 126 6.53 4.05 11.58
CA GLU A 126 7.09 5.20 12.31
C GLU A 126 8.27 5.84 11.55
N THR A 127 9.11 5.01 10.94
CA THR A 127 10.29 5.45 10.19
C THR A 127 10.04 5.58 8.69
N GLU A 128 8.89 5.09 8.20
CA GLU A 128 8.53 4.99 6.78
C GLU A 128 9.57 4.23 5.96
N GLN A 129 10.14 3.17 6.56
CA GLN A 129 11.20 2.37 5.96
C GLN A 129 10.83 0.91 5.81
N ILE A 130 11.25 0.34 4.68
CA ILE A 130 11.24 -1.09 4.44
C ILE A 130 12.38 -1.73 5.24
N THR A 131 12.09 -2.84 5.91
CA THR A 131 13.08 -3.61 6.65
C THR A 131 13.73 -4.66 5.75
N ASP A 132 15.05 -4.77 5.81
CA ASP A 132 15.81 -5.82 5.08
C ASP A 132 15.71 -7.22 5.72
N GLU A 133 15.04 -7.33 6.88
CA GLU A 133 14.82 -8.61 7.55
C GLU A 133 13.69 -9.41 6.87
N PRO A 134 13.72 -10.75 6.91
CA PRO A 134 12.60 -11.57 6.46
C PRO A 134 11.30 -11.14 7.13
N PHE A 135 10.22 -11.08 6.36
CA PHE A 135 8.94 -10.65 6.89
C PHE A 135 8.41 -11.67 7.90
N ARG A 136 8.47 -11.29 9.19
CA ARG A 136 8.14 -12.14 10.32
C ARG A 136 7.30 -11.42 11.36
N PHE A 137 6.38 -12.14 11.97
CA PHE A 137 5.50 -11.60 13.02
C PHE A 137 4.99 -12.71 13.94
N GLU A 138 4.56 -12.34 15.13
CA GLU A 138 4.08 -13.27 16.14
C GLU A 138 2.55 -13.43 16.08
N VAL A 139 2.05 -14.64 16.29
CA VAL A 139 0.62 -14.94 16.44
C VAL A 139 0.41 -15.93 17.58
N GLU A 140 -0.72 -15.82 18.25
CA GLU A 140 -1.18 -16.80 19.23
C GLU A 140 -1.92 -17.94 18.52
N ALA A 141 -1.64 -19.18 18.92
CA ALA A 141 -2.20 -20.36 18.29
C ALA A 141 -2.62 -21.44 19.29
N ILE A 142 -3.52 -22.30 18.82
CA ILE A 142 -3.78 -23.61 19.40
C ILE A 142 -3.56 -24.67 18.33
N PHE A 143 -2.88 -25.76 18.70
CA PHE A 143 -2.79 -26.94 17.87
C PHE A 143 -3.73 -28.03 18.38
N HIS A 144 -4.47 -28.62 17.46
CA HIS A 144 -5.34 -29.76 17.71
C HIS A 144 -4.82 -30.96 16.92
N PHE A 145 -4.64 -32.09 17.59
CA PHE A 145 -4.34 -33.36 16.96
C PHE A 145 -5.47 -34.35 17.26
N ASN A 146 -6.03 -34.95 16.22
CA ASN A 146 -7.00 -36.03 16.37
C ASN A 146 -6.30 -37.39 16.59
N SER A 147 -7.09 -38.45 16.74
CA SER A 147 -6.57 -39.82 16.91
C SER A 147 -5.80 -40.35 15.70
N GLU A 148 -5.92 -39.71 14.53
CA GLU A 148 -5.20 -40.03 13.30
C GLU A 148 -3.91 -39.19 13.14
N LEU A 149 -3.58 -38.37 14.15
CA LEU A 149 -2.44 -37.44 14.18
C LEU A 149 -2.51 -36.33 13.12
N GLU A 150 -3.71 -36.02 12.62
CA GLU A 150 -3.91 -34.86 11.76
C GLU A 150 -3.85 -33.59 12.59
N LEU A 151 -3.01 -32.65 12.17
CA LEU A 151 -2.85 -31.34 12.81
C LEU A 151 -3.86 -30.34 12.25
N ALA A 152 -4.66 -29.74 13.13
CA ALA A 152 -5.41 -28.52 12.86
C ALA A 152 -4.80 -27.37 13.68
N ILE A 153 -4.68 -26.20 13.05
CA ILE A 153 -4.09 -25.00 13.65
C ILE A 153 -5.17 -23.92 13.71
N ASP A 154 -5.49 -23.48 14.92
CA ASP A 154 -6.38 -22.34 15.15
C ASP A 154 -5.54 -21.13 15.57
N LEU A 155 -5.62 -20.04 14.80
CA LEU A 155 -4.90 -18.79 15.05
C LEU A 155 -5.85 -17.76 15.66
N TYR A 156 -5.48 -17.14 16.78
CA TYR A 156 -6.30 -16.16 17.49
C TYR A 156 -5.94 -14.74 17.09
N ASN A 157 -6.97 -13.91 16.84
CA ASN A 157 -6.83 -12.51 16.45
C ASN A 157 -5.73 -12.31 15.40
N PHE A 158 -5.69 -13.22 14.42
CA PHE A 158 -4.59 -13.27 13.48
C PHE A 158 -4.63 -12.02 12.60
N THR A 159 -3.65 -11.14 12.80
CA THR A 159 -3.44 -9.93 12.01
C THR A 159 -2.04 -9.99 11.43
N ILE A 160 -1.87 -9.47 10.22
CA ILE A 160 -0.56 -9.33 9.61
C ILE A 160 -0.14 -7.87 9.73
N PRO A 161 1.00 -7.57 10.38
CA PRO A 161 1.48 -6.20 10.53
C PRO A 161 1.84 -5.59 9.17
N PRO A 162 2.09 -4.26 9.10
CA PRO A 162 2.41 -3.59 7.86
C PRO A 162 3.58 -4.23 7.08
N PHE A 163 3.38 -4.45 5.79
CA PHE A 163 4.39 -4.94 4.85
C PHE A 163 4.28 -4.23 3.51
N ALA A 164 5.40 -4.05 2.83
CA ALA A 164 5.48 -3.49 1.48
C ALA A 164 5.41 -4.59 0.42
N ILE A 165 4.82 -4.28 -0.73
CA ILE A 165 4.86 -5.13 -1.93
C ILE A 165 5.99 -4.64 -2.83
N GLY A 166 7.12 -5.35 -2.82
CA GLY A 166 8.33 -4.97 -3.53
C GLY A 166 8.73 -3.53 -3.20
N ASP A 167 9.11 -2.79 -4.24
CA ASP A 167 9.44 -1.37 -4.16
C ASP A 167 8.32 -0.51 -4.81
N THR A 168 7.08 -1.03 -4.86
CA THR A 168 5.91 -0.38 -5.50
C THR A 168 5.38 0.85 -4.75
N GLY A 169 5.81 1.06 -3.51
CA GLY A 169 5.23 2.07 -2.61
C GLY A 169 3.85 1.72 -2.05
N LEU A 170 3.35 0.49 -2.27
CA LEU A 170 2.14 -0.05 -1.66
C LEU A 170 2.49 -0.78 -0.37
N VAL A 171 1.85 -0.39 0.73
CA VAL A 171 2.01 -1.01 2.05
C VAL A 171 0.67 -1.50 2.57
N LEU A 172 0.59 -2.75 2.98
CA LEU A 172 -0.62 -3.39 3.48
C LEU A 172 -0.46 -3.82 4.93
N ALA A 173 -1.54 -3.70 5.69
CA ALA A 173 -1.72 -4.41 6.96
C ALA A 173 -3.04 -5.19 6.89
N LEU A 174 -3.05 -6.44 7.35
CA LEU A 174 -4.22 -7.31 7.24
C LEU A 174 -4.86 -7.54 8.60
N GLU A 175 -6.18 -7.39 8.65
CA GLU A 175 -7.02 -7.64 9.82
C GLU A 175 -7.86 -8.91 9.56
N ASP A 176 -8.17 -9.67 10.61
CA ASP A 176 -9.00 -10.89 10.54
C ASP A 176 -8.47 -11.94 9.53
N ALA A 177 -7.16 -12.13 9.52
CA ALA A 177 -6.50 -13.11 8.67
C ALA A 177 -6.80 -14.56 9.12
N ARG A 178 -6.74 -15.48 8.17
CA ARG A 178 -6.96 -16.92 8.37
C ARG A 178 -5.96 -17.69 7.52
N LEU A 179 -5.46 -18.79 8.09
CA LEU A 179 -4.66 -19.76 7.36
C LEU A 179 -5.60 -20.76 6.68
N ASP A 180 -5.55 -20.86 5.36
CA ASP A 180 -6.27 -21.88 4.60
C ASP A 180 -5.32 -22.98 4.16
N LEU A 181 -5.54 -24.18 4.70
CA LEU A 181 -4.72 -25.37 4.50
C LEU A 181 -5.43 -26.43 3.64
N GLY A 182 -6.60 -26.12 3.04
CA GLY A 182 -7.39 -27.16 2.41
C GLY A 182 -8.67 -26.72 1.70
N GLY A 183 -8.53 -25.85 0.70
CA GLY A 183 -9.49 -25.74 -0.40
C GLY A 183 -10.88 -25.21 -0.02
N LYS A 184 -11.00 -24.31 0.96
CA LYS A 184 -12.25 -23.53 1.05
C LYS A 184 -12.36 -22.64 -0.17
N ALA A 185 -13.60 -22.46 -0.62
CA ALA A 185 -13.89 -21.48 -1.65
C ALA A 185 -13.54 -20.08 -1.13
N LEU A 186 -12.62 -19.42 -1.83
CA LEU A 186 -12.43 -17.98 -1.74
C LEU A 186 -13.73 -17.25 -2.09
N SER A 187 -13.78 -15.94 -1.83
CA SER A 187 -14.82 -15.11 -2.43
C SER A 187 -14.76 -15.20 -3.96
N GLU A 188 -15.90 -15.05 -4.63
CA GLU A 188 -16.00 -15.14 -6.09
C GLU A 188 -15.05 -14.14 -6.79
N SER A 189 -14.83 -12.96 -6.18
CA SER A 189 -13.86 -11.97 -6.65
C SER A 189 -12.43 -12.52 -6.67
N LEU A 190 -11.95 -13.10 -5.58
CA LEU A 190 -10.61 -13.67 -5.49
C LEU A 190 -10.43 -14.94 -6.32
N THR A 191 -11.44 -15.81 -6.39
CA THR A 191 -11.40 -16.99 -7.29
C THR A 191 -11.25 -16.56 -8.74
N ASN A 192 -11.97 -15.53 -9.17
CA ASN A 192 -11.85 -14.99 -10.52
C ASN A 192 -10.50 -14.30 -10.76
N LEU A 193 -9.95 -13.62 -9.74
CA LEU A 193 -8.67 -12.93 -9.82
C LEU A 193 -7.49 -13.90 -9.97
N LEU A 194 -7.49 -15.00 -9.20
CA LEU A 194 -6.43 -16.00 -9.21
C LEU A 194 -6.59 -17.06 -10.31
N ASP A 195 -7.80 -17.22 -10.88
CA ASP A 195 -8.16 -18.30 -11.81
C ASP A 195 -7.92 -19.71 -11.24
N GLU A 196 -8.00 -19.85 -9.91
CA GLU A 196 -7.76 -21.10 -9.18
C GLU A 196 -8.99 -21.56 -8.40
N PRO A 197 -9.46 -22.81 -8.57
CA PRO A 197 -10.62 -23.33 -7.86
C PRO A 197 -10.32 -23.74 -6.41
N GLU A 198 -9.05 -23.96 -6.08
CA GLU A 198 -8.59 -24.36 -4.75
C GLU A 198 -7.47 -23.40 -4.33
N PHE A 199 -7.60 -22.80 -3.14
CA PHE A 199 -6.62 -21.87 -2.60
C PHE A 199 -5.96 -22.46 -1.36
N ASN A 200 -4.63 -22.35 -1.31
CA ASN A 200 -3.82 -22.63 -0.12
C ASN A 200 -3.00 -21.38 0.17
N GLY A 201 -3.22 -20.77 1.32
CA GLY A 201 -2.54 -19.52 1.65
C GLY A 201 -3.09 -18.84 2.89
N ILE A 202 -2.88 -17.53 2.95
CA ILE A 202 -3.49 -16.66 3.95
C ILE A 202 -4.60 -15.87 3.27
N TYR A 203 -5.79 -15.89 3.84
CA TYR A 203 -6.90 -15.03 3.43
C TYR A 203 -7.20 -14.03 4.54
N ALA A 204 -7.41 -12.77 4.20
CA ALA A 204 -7.86 -11.74 5.13
C ALA A 204 -9.16 -11.09 4.65
N GLU A 205 -10.10 -10.94 5.57
CA GLU A 205 -11.40 -10.31 5.31
C GLU A 205 -11.27 -8.79 5.16
N SER A 206 -10.27 -8.18 5.80
CA SER A 206 -10.03 -6.74 5.79
C SER A 206 -8.56 -6.43 5.63
N ALA A 207 -8.25 -5.40 4.84
CA ALA A 207 -6.93 -4.81 4.76
C ALA A 207 -7.00 -3.31 4.86
N LEU A 208 -5.91 -2.76 5.37
CA LEU A 208 -5.58 -1.36 5.31
C LEU A 208 -4.43 -1.18 4.33
N LEU A 209 -4.71 -0.53 3.20
CA LEU A 209 -3.71 -0.11 2.23
C LEU A 209 -3.26 1.32 2.53
N TYR A 210 -1.96 1.48 2.62
CA TYR A 210 -1.23 2.72 2.58
C TYR A 210 -0.54 2.80 1.22
N TRP A 211 -1.00 3.70 0.38
CA TRP A 211 -0.24 4.13 -0.78
C TRP A 211 0.43 5.45 -0.39
N LEU A 212 1.67 5.68 -0.82
CA LEU A 212 2.44 6.88 -0.49
C LEU A 212 2.43 7.97 -1.58
N PRO A 213 1.30 8.37 -2.23
CA PRO A 213 1.32 9.64 -2.93
C PRO A 213 1.45 10.75 -1.88
N GLN A 214 1.97 11.91 -2.29
CA GLN A 214 2.20 13.07 -1.41
C GLN A 214 0.89 13.77 -0.95
N LEU A 215 -0.20 13.02 -0.84
CA LEU A 215 -1.50 13.41 -0.31
C LEU A 215 -1.47 13.43 1.22
N GLN A 216 -1.79 14.57 1.79
CA GLN A 216 -1.96 14.78 3.22
C GLN A 216 -3.45 14.88 3.55
N LEU A 217 -3.98 13.89 4.26
CA LEU A 217 -5.34 13.95 4.78
C LEU A 217 -5.40 14.89 5.99
N PRO A 218 -6.47 15.70 6.14
CA PRO A 218 -6.70 16.49 7.34
C PRO A 218 -6.67 15.56 8.56
N TYR A 219 -5.86 15.91 9.56
CA TYR A 219 -5.71 15.16 10.82
C TYR A 219 -5.01 13.79 10.73
N ALA A 220 -4.47 13.39 9.56
CA ALA A 220 -3.62 12.21 9.48
C ALA A 220 -2.18 12.54 9.93
N PRO A 221 -1.55 11.68 10.75
CA PRO A 221 -0.20 11.94 11.28
C PRO A 221 0.92 11.80 10.24
N PHE A 222 0.65 11.14 9.11
CA PHE A 222 1.63 10.91 8.04
C PHE A 222 0.98 11.15 6.67
N LYS A 223 1.83 11.39 5.67
CA LYS A 223 1.42 11.50 4.26
C LYS A 223 0.99 10.14 3.72
N GLY A 224 0.29 10.16 2.60
CA GLY A 224 -0.18 8.97 1.92
C GLY A 224 -1.70 8.83 1.93
N PHE A 225 -2.18 8.06 0.95
CA PHE A 225 -3.57 7.65 0.86
C PHE A 225 -3.78 6.39 1.67
N ARG A 226 -4.80 6.41 2.55
CA ARG A 226 -5.13 5.30 3.45
C ARG A 226 -6.54 4.82 3.16
N LEU A 227 -6.69 3.55 2.79
CA LEU A 227 -8.00 2.97 2.51
C LEU A 227 -8.16 1.61 3.16
N ARG A 228 -9.37 1.37 3.68
CA ARG A 228 -9.79 0.04 4.13
C ARG A 228 -10.58 -0.63 3.03
N PHE A 229 -10.28 -1.89 2.76
CA PHE A 229 -10.95 -2.71 1.76
C PHE A 229 -10.98 -4.17 2.22
N GLN A 230 -11.59 -5.04 1.43
CA GLN A 230 -11.86 -6.43 1.79
C GLN A 230 -11.27 -7.39 0.78
N ASP A 231 -11.23 -8.67 1.14
CA ASP A 231 -10.81 -9.80 0.30
C ASP A 231 -9.37 -9.72 -0.21
N ILE A 232 -8.44 -10.24 0.60
CA ILE A 232 -7.02 -10.26 0.29
C ILE A 232 -6.50 -11.68 0.43
N ALA A 233 -5.73 -12.13 -0.55
CA ALA A 233 -5.10 -13.44 -0.56
C ALA A 233 -3.57 -13.31 -0.60
N ILE A 234 -2.87 -14.16 0.15
CA ILE A 234 -1.42 -14.36 0.07
C ILE A 234 -1.16 -15.85 -0.17
N ASN A 235 -0.53 -16.19 -1.29
CA ASN A 235 -0.07 -17.56 -1.60
C ASN A 235 1.45 -17.57 -1.86
N GLU A 236 1.96 -18.68 -2.41
CA GLU A 236 3.38 -18.81 -2.75
C GLU A 236 3.86 -17.83 -3.82
N ASP A 237 2.97 -17.45 -4.74
CA ASP A 237 3.28 -16.50 -5.80
C ASP A 237 3.27 -15.06 -5.28
N GLY A 238 2.37 -14.73 -4.34
CA GLY A 238 2.32 -13.41 -3.76
C GLY A 238 0.99 -12.99 -3.18
N VAL A 239 0.86 -11.66 -3.05
CA VAL A 239 -0.35 -10.99 -2.59
C VAL A 239 -1.25 -10.67 -3.78
N SER A 240 -2.55 -10.94 -3.64
CA SER A 240 -3.56 -10.62 -4.64
C SER A 240 -4.78 -9.98 -4.00
N PHE A 241 -5.29 -8.92 -4.63
CA PHE A 241 -6.50 -8.22 -4.23
C PHE A 241 -7.05 -7.30 -5.33
N GLU A 242 -8.32 -6.91 -5.18
CA GLU A 242 -8.97 -5.90 -6.00
C GLU A 242 -9.86 -4.99 -5.11
N TYR A 243 -9.90 -3.70 -5.41
CA TYR A 243 -10.81 -2.76 -4.77
C TYR A 243 -11.31 -1.69 -5.74
N ASP A 244 -12.53 -1.20 -5.50
CA ASP A 244 -13.13 -0.05 -6.18
C ASP A 244 -14.04 0.68 -5.18
N LEU A 245 -13.58 1.84 -4.71
CA LEU A 245 -14.23 2.66 -3.69
C LEU A 245 -14.54 4.03 -4.27
N ASN A 246 -15.71 4.56 -3.93
CA ASN A 246 -16.20 5.83 -4.47
C ASN A 246 -16.72 6.73 -3.34
N TRP A 247 -16.47 8.03 -3.47
CA TRP A 247 -16.86 9.07 -2.51
C TRP A 247 -17.58 10.21 -3.22
N VAL A 248 -18.47 10.88 -2.49
CA VAL A 248 -19.16 12.06 -3.01
C VAL A 248 -18.18 13.24 -3.08
N VAL A 249 -18.05 13.83 -4.27
CA VAL A 249 -17.37 15.11 -4.47
C VAL A 249 -18.36 16.13 -4.99
N ALA A 250 -18.36 17.32 -4.39
CA ALA A 250 -19.11 18.44 -4.91
C ALA A 250 -18.30 19.74 -4.84
N PHE A 251 -18.44 20.57 -5.87
CA PHE A 251 -17.80 21.88 -5.92
C PHE A 251 -18.67 22.89 -6.66
N GLU A 252 -18.52 24.16 -6.30
CA GLU A 252 -19.18 25.29 -6.96
C GLU A 252 -18.21 26.48 -6.99
N GLN A 253 -18.17 27.21 -8.11
CA GLN A 253 -17.37 28.45 -8.26
C GLN A 253 -15.88 28.25 -7.86
N GLY A 254 -15.28 27.13 -8.29
CA GLY A 254 -13.87 26.83 -8.03
C GLY A 254 -13.56 26.41 -6.59
N ARG A 255 -14.57 26.06 -5.78
CA ARG A 255 -14.38 25.65 -4.39
C ARG A 255 -15.10 24.34 -4.08
N PHE A 256 -14.43 23.46 -3.34
CA PHE A 256 -15.08 22.27 -2.80
C PHE A 256 -16.13 22.64 -1.75
N LEU A 257 -17.28 21.99 -1.84
CA LEU A 257 -18.39 22.16 -0.90
C LEU A 257 -18.21 21.26 0.32
N PRO A 258 -18.82 21.60 1.48
CA PRO A 258 -18.71 20.78 2.69
C PRO A 258 -19.29 19.36 2.61
N ILE A 259 -20.02 19.02 1.53
CA ILE A 259 -20.54 17.68 1.28
C ILE A 259 -19.49 16.73 0.68
N THR A 260 -18.34 17.27 0.22
CA THR A 260 -17.23 16.45 -0.25
C THR A 260 -16.70 15.59 0.90
N GLU A 261 -16.72 14.27 0.71
CA GLU A 261 -16.45 13.31 1.79
C GLU A 261 -14.95 13.11 2.04
N LEU A 262 -14.16 13.03 0.96
CA LEU A 262 -12.73 12.75 1.05
C LEU A 262 -11.93 13.91 0.45
N TYR A 263 -11.40 14.75 1.32
CA TYR A 263 -10.60 15.92 0.98
C TYR A 263 -9.20 15.80 1.57
N ALA A 264 -8.19 16.12 0.77
CA ALA A 264 -6.77 16.03 1.08
C ALA A 264 -6.03 17.25 0.51
N TYR A 265 -4.74 17.30 0.77
CA TYR A 265 -3.82 18.33 0.29
C TYR A 265 -2.62 17.70 -0.40
N LEU A 266 -2.18 18.21 -1.54
CA LEU A 266 -1.00 17.70 -2.26
C LEU A 266 0.24 18.54 -1.90
N PHE A 267 1.28 17.88 -1.35
CA PHE A 267 2.53 18.45 -0.80
C PHE A 267 2.36 19.37 0.42
N ASP A 268 1.52 20.39 0.28
CA ASP A 268 1.25 21.46 1.24
C ASP A 268 -0.24 21.82 1.26
N ASP A 269 -0.64 22.72 2.15
CA ASP A 269 -2.05 23.12 2.35
C ASP A 269 -2.64 23.94 1.18
N LEU A 270 -1.91 24.15 0.08
CA LEU A 270 -2.36 24.98 -1.04
C LEU A 270 -3.19 24.19 -2.05
N PHE A 271 -2.75 22.97 -2.37
CA PHE A 271 -3.38 22.15 -3.41
C PHE A 271 -4.43 21.23 -2.80
N GLY A 272 -5.64 21.74 -2.64
CA GLY A 272 -6.79 20.94 -2.22
C GLY A 272 -7.14 19.87 -3.25
N VAL A 273 -7.22 18.61 -2.83
CA VAL A 273 -7.63 17.45 -3.63
C VAL A 273 -8.90 16.87 -3.04
N ALA A 274 -9.93 16.70 -3.86
CA ALA A 274 -11.12 15.92 -3.51
C ALA A 274 -11.07 14.59 -4.26
N VAL A 275 -11.02 13.48 -3.53
CA VAL A 275 -10.96 12.14 -4.13
C VAL A 275 -12.37 11.66 -4.41
N GLU A 276 -12.64 11.27 -5.66
CA GLU A 276 -13.92 10.73 -6.10
C GLU A 276 -13.89 9.21 -6.12
N ARG A 277 -12.79 8.61 -6.56
CA ARG A 277 -12.67 7.16 -6.70
C ARG A 277 -11.25 6.68 -6.42
N ALA A 278 -11.14 5.54 -5.76
CA ALA A 278 -9.90 4.79 -5.59
C ALA A 278 -10.14 3.39 -6.13
N TYR A 279 -9.26 2.94 -7.02
CA TYR A 279 -9.35 1.60 -7.57
C TYR A 279 -7.98 0.95 -7.58
N GLY A 280 -7.97 -0.37 -7.46
CA GLY A 280 -6.74 -1.11 -7.47
C GLY A 280 -6.92 -2.59 -7.77
N ARG A 281 -5.95 -3.17 -8.46
CA ARG A 281 -5.81 -4.60 -8.68
C ARG A 281 -4.33 -4.97 -8.62
N VAL A 282 -4.01 -5.91 -7.75
CA VAL A 282 -2.71 -6.56 -7.66
C VAL A 282 -2.92 -8.05 -7.83
N THR A 283 -2.15 -8.66 -8.73
CA THR A 283 -2.16 -10.09 -8.98
C THR A 283 -0.77 -10.62 -8.68
N THR A 284 -0.62 -11.49 -7.67
CA THR A 284 0.65 -12.12 -7.31
C THR A 284 1.82 -11.12 -7.17
N ASN A 285 1.62 -10.08 -6.36
CA ASN A 285 2.52 -8.93 -6.15
C ASN A 285 2.68 -7.95 -7.32
N ILE A 286 2.05 -8.18 -8.47
CA ILE A 286 2.14 -7.30 -9.64
C ILE A 286 0.94 -6.34 -9.65
N PRO A 287 1.14 -5.04 -9.42
CA PRO A 287 0.11 -4.04 -9.64
C PRO A 287 -0.26 -3.95 -11.12
N ASP A 288 -1.46 -4.39 -11.46
CA ASP A 288 -1.98 -4.28 -12.83
C ASP A 288 -2.57 -2.88 -13.09
N GLN A 289 -3.22 -2.35 -12.07
CA GLN A 289 -3.97 -1.12 -12.15
C GLN A 289 -4.10 -0.58 -10.72
N ILE A 290 -3.50 0.56 -10.41
CA ILE A 290 -3.69 1.26 -9.12
C ILE A 290 -3.89 2.73 -9.44
N GLY A 291 -4.95 3.34 -8.92
CA GLY A 291 -5.21 4.75 -9.18
C GLY A 291 -6.16 5.43 -8.21
N LEU A 292 -6.03 6.76 -8.16
CA LEU A 292 -6.94 7.69 -7.48
C LEU A 292 -7.43 8.72 -8.49
N GLU A 293 -8.74 8.78 -8.67
CA GLU A 293 -9.42 9.78 -9.49
C GLU A 293 -10.10 10.81 -8.59
N GLY A 294 -10.14 12.05 -9.05
CA GLY A 294 -10.86 13.11 -8.36
C GLY A 294 -10.63 14.47 -8.99
N TYR A 295 -10.57 15.47 -8.12
CA TYR A 295 -10.54 16.86 -8.50
C TYR A 295 -9.46 17.62 -7.72
N LEU A 296 -8.70 18.46 -8.41
CA LEU A 296 -7.65 19.30 -7.86
C LEU A 296 -8.07 20.76 -7.96
N HIS A 297 -8.08 21.47 -6.84
CA HIS A 297 -8.16 22.93 -6.83
C HIS A 297 -6.79 23.51 -7.19
N LEU A 298 -6.71 24.24 -8.29
CA LEU A 298 -5.52 24.99 -8.69
C LEU A 298 -5.63 26.43 -8.15
N PRO A 299 -4.88 26.80 -7.09
CA PRO A 299 -5.09 28.07 -6.40
C PRO A 299 -4.92 29.30 -7.31
N HIS A 300 -3.98 29.21 -8.25
CA HIS A 300 -3.66 30.28 -9.20
C HIS A 300 -4.72 30.50 -10.28
N TRP A 301 -5.47 29.46 -10.66
CA TRP A 301 -6.58 29.58 -11.62
C TRP A 301 -7.92 29.85 -10.91
N GLN A 302 -7.98 29.70 -9.58
CA GLN A 302 -9.22 29.67 -8.80
C GLN A 302 -10.26 28.72 -9.40
N GLN A 303 -9.78 27.59 -9.92
CA GLN A 303 -10.57 26.62 -10.65
C GLN A 303 -10.22 25.21 -10.24
N ILE A 304 -11.11 24.29 -10.60
CA ILE A 304 -11.00 22.88 -10.29
C ILE A 304 -10.78 22.13 -11.61
N VAL A 305 -9.76 21.28 -11.61
CA VAL A 305 -9.42 20.38 -12.72
C VAL A 305 -9.61 18.94 -12.26
N ALA A 306 -9.88 18.03 -13.18
CA ALA A 306 -9.88 16.61 -12.90
C ALA A 306 -8.43 16.14 -12.76
N ILE A 307 -8.21 15.28 -11.77
CA ILE A 307 -6.89 14.71 -11.45
C ILE A 307 -6.99 13.20 -11.39
N HIS A 308 -5.96 12.55 -11.92
CA HIS A 308 -5.82 11.10 -11.85
C HIS A 308 -4.37 10.76 -11.49
N PHE A 309 -4.18 10.20 -10.29
CA PHE A 309 -2.92 9.59 -9.86
C PHE A 309 -2.97 8.12 -10.22
N TYR A 310 -1.87 7.56 -10.70
CA TYR A 310 -1.77 6.15 -11.02
C TYR A 310 -0.37 5.62 -10.74
N LEU A 311 -0.28 4.33 -10.45
CA LEU A 311 1.01 3.66 -10.34
C LEU A 311 1.40 3.11 -11.71
N GLU A 312 2.59 3.44 -12.18
CA GLU A 312 3.17 2.96 -13.45
C GLU A 312 4.54 2.38 -13.16
N GLY A 313 4.85 1.21 -13.73
CA GLY A 313 6.15 0.60 -13.55
C GLY A 313 6.35 -0.61 -14.43
N ASP A 314 7.62 -1.01 -14.55
CA ASP A 314 8.01 -2.27 -15.17
C ASP A 314 8.40 -3.25 -14.06
N TRP A 315 7.62 -4.31 -13.93
CA TRP A 315 7.86 -5.35 -12.93
C TRP A 315 9.17 -6.10 -13.20
N GLU A 316 9.72 -6.08 -14.43
CA GLU A 316 11.00 -6.70 -14.74
C GLU A 316 12.20 -5.84 -14.27
N GLU A 317 12.00 -4.53 -14.14
CA GLU A 317 13.05 -3.57 -13.76
C GLU A 317 12.97 -3.11 -12.29
N ASP A 318 11.93 -3.53 -11.55
CA ASP A 318 11.63 -3.09 -10.17
C ASP A 318 11.50 -1.57 -10.03
N GLU A 319 11.22 -0.87 -11.14
CA GLU A 319 11.07 0.59 -11.17
C GLU A 319 9.58 0.95 -11.23
N TRP A 320 9.08 1.54 -10.13
CA TRP A 320 7.71 2.02 -9.98
C TRP A 320 7.68 3.52 -9.73
N LEU A 321 6.83 4.22 -10.46
CA LEU A 321 6.64 5.66 -10.42
C LEU A 321 5.17 5.99 -10.18
N THR A 322 4.91 7.11 -9.52
CA THR A 322 3.54 7.65 -9.43
C THR A 322 3.32 8.62 -10.59
N GLY A 323 2.52 8.20 -11.55
CA GLY A 323 2.05 9.05 -12.64
C GLY A 323 0.92 9.98 -12.19
N LEU A 324 0.82 11.12 -12.85
CA LEU A 324 -0.17 12.16 -12.59
C LEU A 324 -0.72 12.70 -13.92
N ASN A 325 -2.04 12.68 -14.05
CA ASN A 325 -2.77 13.30 -15.15
C ASN A 325 -3.65 14.45 -14.64
N LEU A 326 -3.63 15.57 -15.34
CA LEU A 326 -4.57 16.67 -15.15
C LEU A 326 -5.39 16.89 -16.41
N SER A 327 -6.71 16.97 -16.25
CA SER A 327 -7.62 17.29 -17.34
C SER A 327 -8.71 18.27 -16.91
N GLN A 328 -9.37 18.90 -17.87
CA GLN A 328 -10.42 19.87 -17.57
C GLN A 328 -11.67 19.17 -16.98
N ALA A 329 -12.14 19.60 -15.81
CA ALA A 329 -13.28 18.98 -15.11
C ALA A 329 -14.67 19.33 -15.69
N GLY A 330 -14.78 20.37 -16.52
CA GLY A 330 -16.07 20.82 -17.07
C GLY A 330 -15.95 21.75 -18.28
N ASP A 331 -17.08 22.20 -18.80
CA ASP A 331 -17.13 22.89 -20.11
C ASP A 331 -16.66 24.36 -20.10
N GLN A 332 -16.26 24.91 -18.94
CA GLN A 332 -15.83 26.30 -18.83
C GLN A 332 -14.30 26.41 -18.97
N PRO A 333 -13.78 27.39 -19.73
CA PRO A 333 -12.35 27.61 -19.86
C PRO A 333 -11.70 27.99 -18.54
N LEU A 334 -10.50 27.46 -18.32
CA LEU A 334 -9.61 27.92 -17.25
C LEU A 334 -9.20 29.37 -17.54
N ARG A 335 -9.31 30.24 -16.55
CA ARG A 335 -9.04 31.68 -16.67
C ARG A 335 -8.00 32.10 -15.66
N LEU A 336 -6.95 32.76 -16.13
CA LEU A 336 -5.92 33.38 -15.30
C LEU A 336 -5.83 34.87 -15.63
N GLU A 337 -5.83 35.70 -14.59
CA GLU A 337 -5.59 37.14 -14.71
C GLU A 337 -4.09 37.44 -14.59
N LEU A 338 -3.51 38.05 -15.62
CA LEU A 338 -2.11 38.40 -15.72
C LEU A 338 -1.87 39.82 -15.17
N GLY A 339 -2.15 39.99 -13.87
CA GLY A 339 -1.92 41.24 -13.12
C GLY A 339 -3.00 42.32 -13.25
N SER A 340 -3.89 42.22 -14.24
CA SER A 340 -5.05 43.12 -14.42
C SER A 340 -6.25 42.36 -15.02
N PRO A 341 -7.50 42.75 -14.71
CA PRO A 341 -8.71 42.10 -15.26
C PRO A 341 -8.82 42.14 -16.79
N ASP A 342 -8.15 43.09 -17.44
CA ASP A 342 -8.12 43.23 -18.90
C ASP A 342 -7.04 42.38 -19.57
N TYR A 343 -6.23 41.68 -18.77
CA TYR A 343 -5.11 40.85 -19.22
C TYR A 343 -5.41 39.42 -18.83
N THR A 344 -6.09 38.69 -19.70
CA THR A 344 -6.59 37.36 -19.36
C THR A 344 -6.02 36.31 -20.28
N LEU A 345 -5.62 35.21 -19.66
CA LEU A 345 -5.28 33.97 -20.31
C LEU A 345 -6.44 32.99 -20.13
N LEU A 346 -6.95 32.46 -21.24
CA LEU A 346 -7.99 31.43 -21.26
C LEU A 346 -7.41 30.13 -21.82
N LEU A 347 -7.64 29.03 -21.10
CA LEU A 347 -7.25 27.69 -21.51
C LEU A 347 -8.47 26.79 -21.63
N ASP A 348 -8.48 25.95 -22.66
CA ASP A 348 -9.51 24.93 -22.88
C ASP A 348 -8.87 23.60 -23.26
N ASN A 349 -9.61 22.50 -23.12
CA ASN A 349 -9.17 21.13 -23.40
C ASN A 349 -7.82 20.82 -22.74
N LEU A 350 -7.67 21.16 -21.47
CA LEU A 350 -6.46 20.82 -20.70
C LEU A 350 -6.26 19.30 -20.70
N ALA A 351 -5.09 18.84 -21.14
CA ALA A 351 -4.64 17.47 -21.01
C ALA A 351 -3.12 17.46 -20.76
N LEU A 352 -2.73 17.27 -19.51
CA LEU A 352 -1.34 17.19 -19.08
C LEU A 352 -1.09 15.85 -18.39
N ALA A 353 0.08 15.26 -18.64
CA ALA A 353 0.52 14.01 -18.05
C ALA A 353 1.98 14.14 -17.61
N GLY A 354 2.38 13.41 -16.59
CA GLY A 354 3.76 13.35 -16.14
C GLY A 354 3.88 12.65 -14.80
N GLU A 355 4.91 13.03 -14.04
CA GLU A 355 5.35 12.28 -12.86
C GLU A 355 5.16 13.11 -11.59
N LEU A 356 4.80 12.41 -10.51
CA LEU A 356 4.75 12.91 -9.15
C LEU A 356 6.01 12.45 -8.41
N SER A 357 6.77 13.41 -7.88
CA SER A 357 7.89 13.17 -6.96
C SER A 357 7.49 13.55 -5.53
N ASP A 358 8.42 13.46 -4.58
CA ASP A 358 8.14 13.71 -3.16
C ASP A 358 7.79 15.17 -2.82
N ASP A 359 8.34 16.12 -3.57
CA ASP A 359 8.25 17.55 -3.28
C ASP A 359 7.84 18.40 -4.50
N HIS A 360 7.59 17.75 -5.64
CA HIS A 360 7.21 18.42 -6.87
C HIS A 360 6.44 17.51 -7.82
N PHE A 361 5.79 18.10 -8.82
CA PHE A 361 5.38 17.40 -10.03
C PHE A 361 5.79 18.17 -11.28
N ALA A 362 5.98 17.44 -12.37
CA ALA A 362 6.25 18.00 -13.68
C ALA A 362 5.36 17.31 -14.72
N LEU A 363 4.51 18.09 -15.36
CA LEU A 363 3.54 17.62 -16.34
C LEU A 363 3.79 18.29 -17.69
N ALA A 364 3.57 17.55 -18.77
CA ALA A 364 3.61 18.07 -20.12
C ALA A 364 2.38 17.62 -20.90
N GLY A 365 2.00 18.39 -21.90
CA GLY A 365 0.88 18.01 -22.74
C GLY A 365 0.43 19.13 -23.65
N SER A 366 -0.88 19.22 -23.86
CA SER A 366 -1.45 20.17 -24.78
C SER A 366 -2.78 20.73 -24.29
N LEU A 367 -3.09 21.92 -24.79
CA LEU A 367 -4.33 22.64 -24.51
C LEU A 367 -4.66 23.61 -25.64
N ARG A 368 -5.88 24.14 -25.66
CA ARG A 368 -6.26 25.34 -26.41
C ARG A 368 -5.92 26.56 -25.59
N PHE A 369 -5.34 27.55 -26.26
CA PHE A 369 -4.75 28.72 -25.63
C PHE A 369 -5.35 29.98 -26.23
N GLN A 370 -5.76 30.93 -25.41
CA GLN A 370 -6.16 32.27 -25.86
C GLN A 370 -5.64 33.35 -24.91
N LEU A 371 -4.87 34.28 -25.46
CA LEU A 371 -4.36 35.45 -24.77
C LEU A 371 -5.16 36.68 -25.19
N GLN A 372 -5.74 37.39 -24.21
CA GLN A 372 -6.53 38.59 -24.42
C GLN A 372 -5.90 39.76 -23.65
N PHE A 373 -5.47 40.78 -24.39
CA PHE A 373 -4.98 42.06 -23.89
C PHE A 373 -5.73 43.20 -24.59
N PRO A 374 -5.69 44.44 -24.05
CA PRO A 374 -6.24 45.60 -24.75
C PRO A 374 -5.62 45.75 -26.14
N ASN A 375 -6.46 45.69 -27.19
CA ASN A 375 -6.07 45.77 -28.60
C ASN A 375 -5.18 44.60 -29.11
N PHE A 376 -5.07 43.51 -28.37
CA PHE A 376 -4.31 42.34 -28.80
C PHE A 376 -5.01 41.05 -28.37
N ASN A 377 -5.39 40.23 -29.34
CA ASN A 377 -5.96 38.91 -29.12
C ASN A 377 -5.21 37.90 -29.94
N TYR A 378 -4.79 36.82 -29.30
CA TYR A 378 -4.07 35.75 -29.94
C TYR A 378 -4.57 34.40 -29.43
N SER A 379 -4.71 33.43 -30.33
CA SER A 379 -5.30 32.14 -30.00
C SER A 379 -4.63 31.01 -30.77
N LEU A 380 -4.41 29.89 -30.08
CA LEU A 380 -3.93 28.64 -30.67
C LEU A 380 -4.95 27.52 -30.42
N GLY A 381 -5.22 26.74 -31.47
CA GLY A 381 -6.08 25.55 -31.38
C GLY A 381 -5.42 24.38 -30.65
N ALA A 382 -4.10 24.36 -30.57
CA ALA A 382 -3.31 23.44 -29.76
C ALA A 382 -1.97 24.13 -29.41
N CYS A 383 -1.61 24.11 -28.13
CA CYS A 383 -0.40 24.72 -27.59
C CYS A 383 0.30 23.67 -26.71
N ALA A 384 1.51 23.30 -27.10
CA ALA A 384 2.33 22.42 -26.27
C ALA A 384 2.70 23.16 -24.97
N THR A 385 2.54 22.47 -23.85
CA THR A 385 2.55 23.08 -22.54
C THR A 385 3.37 22.25 -21.57
N ALA A 386 4.09 22.91 -20.68
CA ALA A 386 4.71 22.28 -19.51
C ALA A 386 4.22 22.97 -18.23
N TYR A 387 3.91 22.18 -17.21
CA TYR A 387 3.45 22.65 -15.91
C TYR A 387 4.30 22.03 -14.81
N TYR A 388 4.96 22.88 -14.03
CA TYR A 388 5.82 22.49 -12.93
C TYR A 388 5.34 23.13 -11.64
N HIS A 389 5.38 22.36 -10.56
CA HIS A 389 5.09 22.85 -9.22
C HIS A 389 6.07 22.28 -8.21
N SER A 390 6.56 23.14 -7.31
CA SER A 390 7.31 22.81 -6.11
C SER A 390 6.85 23.71 -4.95
N ALA A 391 7.34 23.43 -3.73
CA ALA A 391 7.08 24.24 -2.54
C ALA A 391 7.45 25.74 -2.67
N THR A 392 8.31 26.12 -3.61
CA THR A 392 8.79 27.51 -3.75
C THR A 392 8.28 28.22 -4.99
N GLU A 393 7.91 27.46 -6.02
CA GLU A 393 7.62 27.99 -7.34
C GLU A 393 6.61 27.12 -8.06
N THR A 394 5.68 27.77 -8.76
CA THR A 394 4.80 27.14 -9.74
C THR A 394 4.98 27.84 -11.09
N ARG A 395 5.37 27.08 -12.10
CA ARG A 395 5.71 27.58 -13.43
C ARG A 395 4.85 26.90 -14.50
N PHE A 396 4.30 27.70 -15.40
CA PHE A 396 3.50 27.26 -16.52
C PHE A 396 4.06 27.84 -17.82
N ASP A 397 4.50 26.95 -18.72
CA ASP A 397 5.13 27.31 -19.98
C ASP A 397 4.22 26.95 -21.15
N PHE A 398 4.01 27.91 -22.03
CA PHE A 398 3.20 27.77 -23.25
C PHE A 398 4.07 27.99 -24.48
N ASN A 399 4.20 26.97 -25.33
CA ASN A 399 4.90 27.10 -26.60
C ASN A 399 3.97 27.73 -27.64
N LEU A 400 4.28 28.97 -27.99
CA LEU A 400 3.55 29.79 -28.94
C LEU A 400 4.19 29.66 -30.33
N ILE A 401 3.35 29.64 -31.36
CA ILE A 401 3.77 29.58 -32.76
C ILE A 401 3.04 30.67 -33.55
N ASP A 402 3.72 31.31 -34.48
CA ASP A 402 3.16 32.38 -35.31
C ASP A 402 2.56 33.54 -34.48
N LEU A 403 3.23 33.94 -33.38
CA LEU A 403 2.76 35.03 -32.51
C LEU A 403 2.86 36.38 -33.26
N PRO A 404 1.74 37.06 -33.57
CA PRO A 404 1.80 38.34 -34.26
C PRO A 404 2.18 39.45 -33.29
N LEU A 405 3.22 40.23 -33.59
CA LEU A 405 3.63 41.41 -32.85
C LEU A 405 3.68 42.61 -33.81
N GLY A 406 2.50 43.13 -34.15
CA GLY A 406 2.36 44.21 -35.13
C GLY A 406 2.65 43.73 -36.55
N SER A 407 3.73 44.21 -37.16
CA SER A 407 4.17 43.79 -38.50
C SER A 407 5.05 42.54 -38.50
N VAL A 408 5.57 42.15 -37.34
CA VAL A 408 6.46 40.98 -37.19
C VAL A 408 5.64 39.80 -36.71
N VAL A 409 5.93 38.60 -37.23
CA VAL A 409 5.37 37.33 -36.71
C VAL A 409 6.51 36.51 -36.12
N LEU A 410 6.35 36.08 -34.86
CA LEU A 410 7.32 35.18 -34.22
C LEU A 410 6.98 33.74 -34.58
N GLU A 411 7.88 33.07 -35.29
CA GLU A 411 7.70 31.65 -35.63
C GLU A 411 7.61 30.76 -34.38
N ALA A 412 8.41 31.09 -33.35
CA ALA A 412 8.40 30.39 -32.06
C ALA A 412 8.65 31.35 -30.90
N ALA A 413 7.87 31.19 -29.84
CA ALA A 413 8.05 31.89 -28.58
C ALA A 413 7.56 31.01 -27.41
N THR A 414 7.99 31.30 -26.20
CA THR A 414 7.49 30.66 -24.99
C THR A 414 6.92 31.75 -24.08
N LEU A 415 5.62 31.68 -23.79
CA LEU A 415 5.05 32.45 -22.69
C LEU A 415 5.28 31.67 -21.41
N GLN A 416 5.94 32.29 -20.44
CA GLN A 416 6.14 31.74 -19.11
C GLN A 416 5.29 32.52 -18.11
N VAL A 417 4.57 31.79 -17.26
CA VAL A 417 3.80 32.33 -16.14
C VAL A 417 4.37 31.72 -14.87
N ILE A 418 4.89 32.56 -13.98
CA ILE A 418 5.50 32.13 -12.72
C ILE A 418 4.69 32.70 -11.56
N THR A 419 4.28 31.81 -10.68
CA THR A 419 3.54 32.12 -9.46
C THR A 419 4.26 31.56 -8.25
N GLY A 420 4.10 32.19 -7.10
CA GLY A 420 4.69 31.75 -5.84
C GLY A 420 4.04 32.44 -4.66
N LEU A 421 4.46 32.05 -3.45
CA LEU A 421 3.90 32.60 -2.21
C LEU A 421 4.30 34.06 -2.02
N ASP A 422 3.32 34.89 -1.69
CA ASP A 422 3.53 36.27 -1.25
C ASP A 422 3.88 36.35 0.25
N GLU A 423 4.11 37.57 0.75
CA GLU A 423 4.44 37.80 2.17
C GLU A 423 3.34 37.35 3.15
N THR A 424 2.12 37.11 2.66
CA THR A 424 0.96 36.66 3.44
C THR A 424 0.71 35.15 3.34
N GLY A 425 1.53 34.43 2.57
CA GLY A 425 1.37 32.99 2.33
C GLY A 425 0.27 32.67 1.32
N HIS A 426 -0.15 33.63 0.49
CA HIS A 426 -1.07 33.39 -0.61
C HIS A 426 -0.29 33.22 -1.91
N MET A 427 -0.71 32.26 -2.74
CA MET A 427 -0.15 32.09 -4.08
C MET A 427 -0.56 33.29 -4.95
N ALA A 428 0.43 34.00 -5.49
CA ALA A 428 0.25 35.18 -6.33
C ALA A 428 1.09 35.09 -7.60
N LEU A 429 0.67 35.80 -8.64
CA LEU A 429 1.47 36.01 -9.84
C LEU A 429 2.73 36.81 -9.48
N GLN A 430 3.89 36.21 -9.71
CA GLN A 430 5.18 36.87 -9.50
C GLN A 430 5.64 37.57 -10.78
N THR A 431 5.62 36.84 -11.90
CA THR A 431 6.01 37.38 -13.20
C THR A 431 5.35 36.61 -14.34
N PHE A 432 5.20 37.27 -15.48
CA PHE A 432 4.95 36.60 -16.75
C PHE A 432 5.74 37.32 -17.85
N PHE A 433 6.25 36.57 -18.81
CA PHE A 433 6.97 37.15 -19.95
C PHE A 433 6.93 36.22 -21.16
N VAL A 434 7.14 36.80 -22.34
CA VAL A 434 7.29 36.05 -23.58
C VAL A 434 8.76 36.05 -23.96
N GLU A 435 9.35 34.87 -24.02
CA GLU A 435 10.71 34.65 -24.50
C GLU A 435 10.69 34.17 -25.95
N THR A 436 11.61 34.68 -26.79
CA THR A 436 11.75 34.25 -28.17
C THR A 436 13.18 34.49 -28.63
N VAL A 437 13.62 33.76 -29.65
CA VAL A 437 14.95 33.90 -30.25
C VAL A 437 14.79 34.42 -31.67
N PHE A 438 15.48 35.52 -31.97
CA PHE A 438 15.48 36.12 -33.30
C PHE A 438 16.81 35.93 -34.00
N THR A 439 16.77 35.82 -35.33
CA THR A 439 17.93 36.09 -36.16
C THR A 439 17.93 37.56 -36.60
N TRP A 440 19.11 38.15 -36.75
CA TRP A 440 19.25 39.54 -37.23
C TRP A 440 18.62 39.80 -38.61
N ALA A 441 18.46 38.77 -39.44
CA ALA A 441 17.81 38.89 -40.74
C ALA A 441 16.32 39.21 -40.61
N THR A 442 15.62 38.53 -39.69
CA THR A 442 14.19 38.72 -39.39
C THR A 442 13.87 40.14 -38.95
N LEU A 443 14.73 40.76 -38.14
CA LEU A 443 14.53 42.14 -37.68
C LEU A 443 14.74 43.18 -38.80
N ARG A 444 15.55 42.87 -39.81
CA ARG A 444 15.96 43.83 -40.85
C ARG A 444 14.91 44.01 -41.94
N GLU A 445 14.11 42.99 -42.26
CA GLU A 445 13.09 43.11 -43.32
C GLU A 445 11.87 43.90 -42.86
N ASP A 446 11.48 43.80 -41.59
CA ASP A 446 10.22 44.38 -41.09
C ASP A 446 10.38 45.74 -40.38
N PHE A 447 11.53 46.02 -39.75
CA PHE A 447 11.80 47.37 -39.20
C PHE A 447 12.23 48.39 -40.25
N LEU A 448 12.61 47.99 -41.46
CA LEU A 448 12.96 48.90 -42.56
C LEU A 448 11.73 49.48 -43.30
N VAL A 449 10.51 49.12 -42.89
CA VAL A 449 9.25 49.73 -43.40
C VAL A 449 8.73 50.83 -42.46
N LEU A 450 9.36 51.02 -41.29
CA LEU A 450 9.16 52.20 -40.44
C LEU A 450 10.39 53.12 -40.60
N GLU A 451 10.22 54.17 -41.38
CA GLU A 451 11.20 55.19 -41.84
C GLU A 451 11.93 54.89 -43.15
N LEU A 452 11.25 55.19 -44.27
CA LEU A 452 11.45 56.45 -44.99
C LEU A 452 10.16 56.96 -45.65
#